data_AF-A0A126QVC7-F1
#
_entry.id   AF-A0A126QVC7-F1
#
_cell.length_a   1.000
_cell.length_b   1.000
_cell.length_c   1.000
_cell.angle_alpha   90.00
_cell.angle_beta   90.00
_cell.angle_gamma   90.00
#
_symmetry.space_group_name_H-M   'P 1'
#
loop_
_entity.id
_entity.type
_entity.pdbx_description
1 polymer ?
#
loop_
_entity_poly.entity_id
_entity_poly.type
_entity_poly.pdbx_seq_one_letter_code
_entity_poly.pdbx_strand_id
1 'polypeptide(L)'
;MVDDTPKTHSWGTISAIVFLLAVIVGLIYYYYVSNNLIAAVCLVILIGGIYMVISALMRSTAKDQWGTSESGAAALFGFLMLAVGGAGMIYVFADGFVLPLIYAILMIVLYLIYALAMKRKA
;
A
#
# COMPACT_ATOMS: atom_id res chain seq x y z
N MET A 1 -34.25 -23.69 3.58
CA MET A 1 -32.93 -23.51 2.94
C MET A 1 -32.44 -22.15 3.37
N VAL A 2 -31.43 -22.11 4.24
CA VAL A 2 -30.76 -20.87 4.66
C VAL A 2 -29.74 -20.58 3.57
N ASP A 3 -29.86 -19.41 2.93
CA ASP A 3 -28.90 -18.95 1.92
C ASP A 3 -27.56 -18.62 2.59
N ASP A 4 -26.68 -19.62 2.66
CA ASP A 4 -25.28 -19.46 3.04
C ASP A 4 -24.47 -18.95 1.84
N THR A 5 -24.75 -17.72 1.39
CA THR A 5 -23.81 -17.03 0.50
C THR A 5 -22.75 -16.33 1.36
N PRO A 6 -21.45 -16.67 1.22
CA PRO A 6 -20.42 -15.96 1.97
C PRO A 6 -20.46 -14.49 1.54
N LYS A 7 -20.55 -13.58 2.51
CA LYS A 7 -20.47 -12.12 2.31
C LYS A 7 -19.07 -11.74 1.81
N THR A 8 -18.75 -12.05 0.55
CA THR A 8 -17.48 -11.77 -0.14
C THR A 8 -17.36 -10.31 -0.60
N HIS A 9 -18.39 -9.50 -0.38
CA HIS A 9 -18.49 -8.13 -0.92
C HIS A 9 -17.78 -7.02 -0.12
N SER A 10 -17.27 -7.26 1.09
CA SER A 10 -16.73 -6.15 1.90
C SER A 10 -15.38 -5.65 1.41
N TRP A 11 -14.44 -6.54 1.09
CA TRP A 11 -13.06 -6.14 0.81
C TRP A 11 -12.85 -5.45 -0.54
N GLY A 12 -13.57 -5.87 -1.58
CA GLY A 12 -13.53 -5.20 -2.89
C GLY A 12 -14.11 -3.78 -2.81
N THR A 13 -15.17 -3.61 -2.02
CA THR A 13 -15.78 -2.30 -1.76
C THR A 13 -14.82 -1.40 -0.96
N ILE A 14 -14.15 -1.96 0.06
CA ILE A 14 -13.13 -1.23 0.83
C ILE A 14 -11.97 -0.81 -0.09
N SER A 15 -11.47 -1.68 -0.98
CA SER A 15 -10.39 -1.28 -1.90
C SER A 15 -10.81 -0.18 -2.88
N ALA A 16 -12.06 -0.20 -3.36
CA ALA A 16 -12.58 0.85 -4.23
C ALA A 16 -12.70 2.19 -3.49
N ILE A 17 -13.17 2.19 -2.24
CA ILE A 17 -13.24 3.39 -1.39
C ILE A 17 -11.84 3.94 -1.15
N VAL A 18 -10.88 3.08 -0.79
CA VAL A 18 -9.50 3.50 -0.53
C VAL A 18 -8.83 4.04 -1.80
N PHE A 19 -9.08 3.45 -2.96
CA PHE A 19 -8.59 3.97 -4.23
C PHE A 19 -9.18 5.36 -4.54
N LEU A 20 -10.48 5.54 -4.33
CA LEU A 20 -11.16 6.82 -4.59
C LEU A 20 -10.66 7.91 -3.63
N LEU A 21 -10.45 7.57 -2.34
CA LEU A 21 -9.80 8.46 -1.38
C LEU A 21 -8.36 8.79 -1.77
N ALA A 22 -7.58 7.81 -2.25
CA ALA A 22 -6.22 8.04 -2.71
C ALA A 22 -6.20 9.05 -3.87
N VAL A 23 -7.10 8.91 -4.85
CA VAL A 23 -7.24 9.84 -5.97
C VAL A 23 -7.64 11.24 -5.49
N ILE A 24 -8.61 11.35 -4.58
CA ILE A 24 -9.00 12.65 -4.00
C ILE A 24 -7.81 13.32 -3.32
N VAL A 25 -7.05 12.58 -2.50
CA VAL A 25 -5.86 13.09 -1.81
C VAL A 25 -4.79 13.52 -2.82
N GLY A 26 -4.56 12.74 -3.88
CA GLY A 26 -3.65 13.09 -4.97
C GLY A 26 -4.06 14.38 -5.69
N LEU A 27 -5.35 14.56 -5.98
CA LEU A 27 -5.87 15.77 -6.62
C LEU A 27 -5.76 16.99 -5.70
N ILE A 28 -6.09 16.86 -4.41
CA ILE A 28 -5.89 17.94 -3.43
C ILE A 28 -4.42 18.33 -3.37
N TYR A 29 -3.51 17.34 -3.32
CA TYR A 29 -2.07 17.59 -3.31
C TYR A 29 -1.59 18.31 -4.58
N TYR A 30 -2.08 17.90 -5.75
CA TYR A 30 -1.79 18.55 -7.01
C TYR A 30 -2.21 20.03 -6.98
N TYR A 31 -3.48 20.31 -6.70
CA TYR A 31 -4.04 21.66 -6.82
C TYR A 31 -3.55 22.64 -5.75
N TYR A 32 -3.27 22.17 -4.54
CA TYR A 32 -2.99 23.06 -3.40
C TYR A 32 -1.54 23.07 -2.93
N VAL A 33 -0.71 22.09 -3.31
CA VAL A 33 0.65 21.95 -2.76
C VAL A 33 1.72 22.08 -3.83
N SER A 34 1.65 21.26 -4.88
CA SER A 34 2.81 21.05 -5.75
C SER A 34 2.61 21.49 -7.20
N ASN A 35 1.37 21.54 -7.71
CA ASN A 35 1.07 21.68 -9.14
C ASN A 35 1.83 20.68 -10.05
N ASN A 36 2.39 19.60 -9.47
CA ASN A 36 3.14 18.57 -10.17
C ASN A 36 2.30 17.29 -10.26
N LEU A 37 1.92 16.92 -11.47
CA LEU A 37 1.09 15.75 -11.74
C LEU A 37 1.82 14.45 -11.35
N ILE A 38 3.14 14.42 -11.49
CA ILE A 38 3.96 13.24 -11.14
C ILE A 38 3.88 13.00 -9.63
N ALA A 39 4.04 14.05 -8.81
CA ALA A 39 3.93 13.93 -7.36
C ALA A 39 2.55 13.44 -6.91
N ALA A 40 1.50 13.95 -7.55
CA ALA A 40 0.13 13.53 -7.27
C ALA A 40 -0.11 12.05 -7.59
N VAL A 41 0.34 11.58 -8.76
CA VAL A 41 0.23 10.16 -9.15
C VAL A 41 1.07 9.28 -8.22
N CYS A 42 2.29 9.70 -7.89
CA CYS A 42 3.16 9.01 -6.94
C CYS A 42 2.52 8.88 -5.55
N LEU A 43 1.82 9.90 -5.09
CA LEU A 43 1.07 9.89 -3.84
C LEU A 43 -0.10 8.88 -3.87
N VAL A 44 -0.86 8.82 -4.98
CA VAL A 44 -1.92 7.82 -5.17
C VAL A 44 -1.35 6.40 -5.11
N ILE A 45 -0.23 6.17 -5.82
CA ILE A 45 0.45 4.88 -5.85
C ILE A 45 0.96 4.50 -4.44
N LEU A 46 1.50 5.45 -3.68
CA LEU A 46 1.94 5.21 -2.30
C LEU A 46 0.78 4.77 -1.40
N ILE A 47 -0.35 5.49 -1.43
CA ILE A 47 -1.52 5.14 -0.61
C ILE A 47 -2.06 3.75 -0.99
N GLY A 48 -2.12 3.45 -2.29
CA GLY A 48 -2.50 2.12 -2.79
C GLY A 48 -1.55 1.01 -2.32
N GLY A 49 -0.23 1.25 -2.38
CA GLY A 49 0.79 0.33 -1.90
C GLY A 49 0.69 0.07 -0.39
N ILE A 50 0.49 1.11 0.42
CA ILE A 50 0.27 1.00 1.87
C ILE A 50 -0.97 0.15 2.16
N TYR A 51 -2.08 0.42 1.48
CA TYR A 51 -3.30 -0.36 1.64
C TYR A 51 -3.10 -1.84 1.30
N MET A 52 -2.38 -2.14 0.22
CA MET A 52 -2.08 -3.52 -0.19
C MET A 52 -1.24 -4.26 0.85
N VAL A 53 -0.20 -3.61 1.40
CA VAL A 53 0.62 -4.19 2.47
C VAL A 53 -0.18 -4.40 3.76
N ILE A 54 -0.95 -3.40 4.19
CA ILE A 54 -1.76 -3.49 5.42
C ILE A 54 -2.85 -4.56 5.27
N SER A 55 -3.56 -4.58 4.16
CA SER A 55 -4.63 -5.56 3.91
C SER A 55 -4.06 -6.98 3.83
N ALA A 56 -2.89 -7.18 3.23
CA ALA A 56 -2.18 -8.45 3.24
C ALA A 56 -1.82 -8.89 4.67
N LEU A 57 -1.26 -7.99 5.49
CA LEU A 57 -0.91 -8.28 6.89
C LEU A 57 -2.14 -8.62 7.74
N MET A 58 -3.22 -7.84 7.61
CA MET A 58 -4.47 -8.06 8.36
C MET A 58 -5.16 -9.37 7.97
N ARG A 59 -5.27 -9.66 6.67
CA ARG A 59 -5.85 -10.93 6.19
C ARG A 59 -5.07 -12.13 6.67
N SER A 60 -3.75 -12.00 6.76
CA SER A 60 -2.87 -13.06 7.26
C SER A 60 -3.16 -13.44 8.74
N THR A 61 -3.85 -12.60 9.51
CA THR A 61 -4.15 -12.87 10.95
C THR A 61 -5.46 -13.64 11.12
N ALA A 62 -6.40 -13.53 10.17
CA ALA A 62 -7.62 -14.31 10.14
C ALA A 62 -7.36 -15.59 9.31
N LYS A 63 -7.12 -16.73 9.98
CA LYS A 63 -6.90 -18.09 9.40
C LYS A 63 -6.99 -18.11 7.86
N ASP A 64 -5.85 -18.12 7.18
CA ASP A 64 -5.73 -18.34 5.74
C ASP A 64 -6.57 -19.59 5.36
N GLN A 65 -7.79 -19.38 4.85
CA GLN A 65 -8.55 -20.42 4.14
C GLN A 65 -8.04 -20.58 2.70
N TRP A 66 -7.14 -19.71 2.27
CA TRP A 66 -6.53 -19.66 0.95
C TRP A 66 -5.04 -19.41 1.20
N GLY A 67 -4.21 -20.38 0.82
CA GLY A 67 -2.82 -20.49 1.27
C GLY A 67 -1.93 -19.28 0.97
N THR A 68 -0.69 -19.40 1.42
CA THR A 68 0.43 -18.44 1.37
C THR A 68 0.68 -17.70 0.04
N SER A 69 0.03 -18.05 -1.07
CA SER A 69 0.25 -17.44 -2.39
C SER A 69 -0.44 -16.08 -2.56
N GLU A 70 -1.68 -15.89 -2.13
CA GLU A 70 -2.44 -14.67 -2.45
C GLU A 70 -2.12 -13.49 -1.52
N SER A 71 -1.99 -13.75 -0.22
CA SER A 71 -1.60 -12.74 0.77
C SER A 71 -0.14 -12.30 0.58
N GLY A 72 0.74 -13.24 0.23
CA GLY A 72 2.14 -12.95 -0.11
C GLY A 72 2.28 -12.13 -1.40
N ALA A 73 1.52 -12.45 -2.45
CA ALA A 73 1.51 -11.68 -3.69
C ALA A 73 0.97 -10.26 -3.49
N ALA A 74 -0.08 -10.09 -2.68
CA ALA A 74 -0.62 -8.77 -2.34
C ALA A 74 0.39 -7.91 -1.55
N ALA A 75 1.11 -8.51 -0.60
CA ALA A 75 2.17 -7.82 0.12
C ALA A 75 3.32 -7.41 -0.81
N LEU A 76 3.81 -8.32 -1.66
CA LEU A 76 4.88 -8.05 -2.62
C LEU A 76 4.51 -6.92 -3.59
N PHE A 77 3.29 -6.98 -4.14
CA PHE A 77 2.79 -5.95 -5.05
C PHE A 77 2.61 -4.61 -4.33
N GLY A 78 2.16 -4.63 -3.06
CA GLY A 78 2.12 -3.44 -2.21
C GLY A 78 3.50 -2.81 -1.99
N PHE A 79 4.53 -3.63 -1.76
CA PHE A 79 5.92 -3.16 -1.64
C PHE A 79 6.46 -2.57 -2.95
N LEU A 80 6.13 -3.18 -4.10
CA LEU A 80 6.52 -2.64 -5.41
C LEU A 80 5.85 -1.29 -5.68
N MET A 81 4.54 -1.17 -5.42
CA MET A 81 3.83 0.10 -5.53
C MET A 81 4.43 1.16 -4.61
N LEU A 82 4.69 0.79 -3.35
CA LEU A 82 5.38 1.68 -2.43
C LEU A 82 6.70 2.16 -3.02
N ALA A 83 7.57 1.25 -3.48
CA ALA A 83 8.88 1.57 -4.05
C ALA A 83 8.79 2.52 -5.25
N VAL A 84 7.86 2.28 -6.18
CA VAL A 84 7.66 3.12 -7.37
C VAL A 84 7.11 4.50 -7.00
N GLY A 85 6.06 4.55 -6.17
CA GLY A 85 5.48 5.81 -5.74
C GLY A 85 6.46 6.65 -4.91
N GLY A 86 7.23 5.99 -4.04
CA GLY A 86 8.24 6.65 -3.23
C GLY A 86 9.45 7.13 -4.02
N ALA A 87 9.96 6.32 -4.96
CA ALA A 87 11.04 6.76 -5.86
C ALA A 87 10.63 7.97 -6.69
N GLY A 88 9.37 8.02 -7.15
CA GLY A 88 8.84 9.18 -7.85
C GLY A 88 8.65 10.41 -6.95
N MET A 89 8.21 10.25 -5.70
CA MET A 89 8.21 11.35 -4.73
C MET A 89 9.63 11.85 -4.46
N ILE A 90 10.58 10.94 -4.24
CA ILE A 90 12.00 11.27 -4.06
C ILE A 90 12.53 12.07 -5.23
N TYR A 91 12.22 11.66 -6.46
CA TYR A 91 12.63 12.37 -7.66
C TYR A 91 12.05 13.79 -7.70
N VAL A 92 10.77 13.96 -7.33
CA VAL A 92 10.15 15.29 -7.30
C VAL A 92 10.70 16.18 -6.16
N PHE A 93 11.12 15.59 -5.04
CA PHE A 93 11.68 16.32 -3.89
C PHE A 93 13.21 16.23 -3.79
N ALA A 94 13.89 15.86 -4.88
CA ALA A 94 15.31 15.49 -4.90
C ALA A 94 16.27 16.63 -4.51
N ASP A 95 15.79 17.87 -4.43
CA ASP A 95 16.56 19.02 -3.95
C ASP A 95 16.97 18.91 -2.46
N GLY A 96 16.44 17.92 -1.72
CA GLY A 96 16.84 17.63 -0.34
C GLY A 96 17.16 16.15 -0.09
N PHE A 97 18.42 15.84 0.26
CA PHE A 97 18.91 14.49 0.59
C PHE A 97 18.16 13.80 1.77
N VAL A 98 17.42 14.58 2.57
CA VAL A 98 16.74 14.11 3.79
C VAL A 98 15.51 13.25 3.49
N LEU A 99 14.68 13.63 2.50
CA LEU A 99 13.44 12.90 2.16
C LEU A 99 13.70 11.50 1.58
N PRO A 100 14.67 11.32 0.66
CA PRO A 100 15.05 10.00 0.15
C PRO A 100 15.59 9.06 1.22
N LEU A 101 16.39 9.59 2.15
CA LEU A 101 16.94 8.82 3.25
C LEU A 101 15.83 8.31 4.20
N ILE A 102 14.91 9.19 4.61
CA ILE A 102 13.78 8.83 5.48
C ILE A 102 12.91 7.76 4.81
N TYR A 103 12.62 7.93 3.51
CA TYR A 103 11.82 6.98 2.76
C TYR A 103 12.50 5.60 2.65
N ALA A 104 13.81 5.56 2.36
CA ALA A 104 14.56 4.31 2.31
C ALA A 104 14.55 3.57 3.66
N ILE A 105 14.72 4.31 4.77
CA ILE A 105 14.63 3.76 6.13
C ILE A 105 13.23 3.18 6.37
N LEU A 106 12.18 3.89 5.97
CA LEU A 106 10.79 3.47 6.16
C LEU A 106 10.48 2.18 5.39
N MET A 107 10.98 2.04 4.15
CA MET A 107 10.87 0.80 3.38
C MET A 107 11.60 -0.38 4.02
N ILE A 108 12.80 -0.15 4.55
CA ILE A 108 13.55 -1.18 5.28
C ILE A 108 12.76 -1.62 6.53
N VAL A 109 12.22 -0.68 7.31
CA VAL A 109 11.42 -0.97 8.50
C VAL A 109 10.18 -1.78 8.14
N LEU A 110 9.43 -1.38 7.12
CA LEU A 110 8.25 -2.13 6.67
C LEU A 110 8.60 -3.56 6.22
N TYR A 111 9.70 -3.72 5.47
CA TYR A 111 10.19 -5.03 5.07
C TYR A 111 10.60 -5.90 6.27
N LEU A 112 11.30 -5.33 7.26
CA LEU A 112 11.70 -6.04 8.48
C LEU A 112 10.49 -6.49 9.30
N ILE A 113 9.47 -5.64 9.44
CA ILE A 113 8.21 -5.97 10.11
C ILE A 113 7.53 -7.15 9.38
N TYR A 114 7.46 -7.11 8.06
CA TYR A 114 6.91 -8.21 7.25
C TYR A 114 7.71 -9.51 7.45
N ALA A 115 9.05 -9.45 7.38
CA ALA A 115 9.90 -10.63 7.58
C ALA A 115 9.74 -11.24 8.99
N LEU A 116 9.61 -10.42 10.02
CA LEU A 116 9.34 -10.87 11.40
C LEU A 116 7.94 -11.46 11.54
N ALA A 117 6.93 -10.87 10.90
CA ALA A 117 5.57 -11.40 10.88
C ALA A 117 5.49 -12.77 10.19
N MET A 118 6.26 -12.97 9.11
CA MET A 118 6.36 -14.25 8.41
C MET A 118 7.09 -15.31 9.24
N LYS A 119 8.20 -14.95 9.93
CA LYS A 119 8.92 -15.89 10.81
C LYS A 119 8.10 -16.36 12.00
N ARG A 120 7.16 -15.57 12.52
CA ARG A 120 6.24 -15.99 13.59
C ARG A 120 5.22 -17.05 13.16
N LYS A 121 5.08 -17.31 11.85
CA LYS A 121 4.10 -18.23 11.28
C LYS A 121 4.68 -19.57 10.83
N ALA A 122 6.00 -19.69 10.71
CA ALA A 122 6.72 -20.91 10.41
C ALA A 122 7.15 -21.61 11.70
#